data_AF-A0A7X7V9T0-F1
#
_entry.id   AF-A0A7X7V9T0-F1
#
_cell.length_a   1.000
_cell.length_b   1.000
_cell.length_c   1.000
_cell.angle_alpha   90.00
_cell.angle_beta   90.00
_cell.angle_gamma   90.00
#
_symmetry.space_group_name_H-M   'P 1'
#
loop_
_entity.id
_entity.type
_entity.pdbx_description
1 polymer ?
#
loop_
_entity_poly.entity_id
_entity_poly.type
_entity_poly.pdbx_seq_one_letter_code
_entity_poly.pdbx_strand_id
1 'polypeptide(L)'
;MQVSKRDFSLPVDHTSSGIQHLDGTHFNETAASPAQRISELRTLTGLTTEQVGRLFGVSRRSVHNWINGNPMSPQHEERAAKLLAIVQALPGPTAAERRGALLDSSRGTSLFHQLVAARAESARLQVPGVSARERIEL
;
A
#
# COMPACT_ATOMS: atom_id res chain seq x y z
N MET A 1 70.84 -24.14 -19.40
CA MET A 1 69.59 -24.27 -18.60
C MET A 1 68.74 -23.04 -18.95
N GLN A 2 67.75 -23.14 -19.85
CA GLN A 2 66.31 -23.37 -19.56
C GLN A 2 65.77 -22.39 -18.49
N VAL A 3 64.67 -21.61 -18.61
CA VAL A 3 63.63 -21.32 -19.64
C VAL A 3 62.90 -20.02 -19.18
N SER A 4 62.31 -19.28 -20.13
CA SER A 4 60.97 -18.62 -20.08
C SER A 4 60.74 -17.36 -19.22
N LYS A 5 60.42 -16.19 -19.83
CA LYS A 5 59.12 -15.76 -20.44
C LYS A 5 58.08 -15.43 -19.35
N ARG A 6 57.38 -14.29 -19.28
CA ARG A 6 57.00 -13.19 -20.19
C ARG A 6 56.80 -11.92 -19.31
N ASP A 7 57.28 -10.73 -19.67
CA ASP A 7 56.60 -9.72 -20.52
C ASP A 7 55.08 -9.69 -20.40
N PHE A 8 54.55 -8.80 -19.54
CA PHE A 8 53.20 -8.28 -19.66
C PHE A 8 53.30 -6.79 -20.00
N SER A 9 53.14 -6.51 -21.29
CA SER A 9 53.14 -5.17 -21.86
C SER A 9 51.79 -4.91 -22.53
N LEU A 10 51.19 -3.80 -22.11
CA LEU A 10 50.18 -2.93 -22.75
C LEU A 10 48.71 -3.39 -22.78
N PRO A 11 47.72 -2.48 -22.98
CA PRO A 11 47.78 -1.00 -23.04
C PRO A 11 46.78 -0.29 -22.11
N VAL A 12 47.15 0.92 -21.69
CA VAL A 12 46.18 2.01 -21.44
C VAL A 12 45.91 2.65 -22.80
N ASP A 13 44.67 2.59 -23.28
CA ASP A 13 44.20 3.54 -24.27
C ASP A 13 42.70 3.75 -24.21
N HIS A 14 42.37 4.99 -24.51
CA HIS A 14 41.14 5.71 -24.29
C HIS A 14 40.05 5.24 -25.26
N THR A 15 38.77 5.39 -24.90
CA THR A 15 37.79 6.19 -25.66
C THR A 15 36.45 6.24 -24.91
N SER A 16 36.05 7.48 -24.63
CA SER A 16 34.70 7.90 -24.28
C SER A 16 33.68 7.40 -25.31
N SER A 17 32.74 6.54 -24.89
CA SER A 17 31.31 6.59 -25.28
C SER A 17 30.58 5.36 -24.75
N GLY A 18 29.62 5.59 -23.87
CA GLY A 18 28.71 4.58 -23.33
C GLY A 18 27.58 5.29 -22.62
N ILE A 19 26.75 5.93 -23.44
CA ILE A 19 25.57 6.71 -23.09
C ILE A 19 24.67 5.97 -22.09
N GLN A 20 24.10 6.74 -21.16
CA GLN A 20 23.01 6.39 -20.25
C GLN A 20 21.81 5.78 -21.02
N HIS A 21 20.86 5.14 -20.32
CA HIS A 21 19.53 4.73 -20.82
C HIS A 21 19.60 3.42 -21.68
N LEU A 22 18.86 2.32 -21.49
CA LEU A 22 17.52 2.05 -20.93
C LEU A 22 17.30 0.54 -20.75
N ASP A 23 16.24 0.24 -19.99
CA ASP A 23 15.35 -0.91 -20.13
C ASP A 23 15.81 -2.29 -19.64
N GLY A 24 15.27 -2.62 -18.47
CA GLY A 24 15.36 -3.94 -17.86
C GLY A 24 14.52 -4.07 -16.59
N THR A 25 13.89 -2.99 -16.09
CA THR A 25 12.72 -3.14 -15.23
C THR A 25 11.61 -3.72 -16.08
N HIS A 26 11.56 -5.05 -16.12
CA HIS A 26 10.32 -5.76 -16.35
C HIS A 26 9.27 -5.07 -15.50
N PHE A 27 8.44 -4.26 -16.16
CA PHE A 27 7.17 -3.79 -15.66
C PHE A 27 6.35 -5.04 -15.47
N ASN A 28 6.56 -5.67 -14.32
CA ASN A 28 5.66 -6.66 -13.85
C ASN A 28 4.41 -5.90 -13.47
N GLU A 29 3.51 -5.78 -14.44
CA GLU A 29 2.09 -5.41 -14.32
C GLU A 29 1.36 -6.49 -13.50
N THR A 30 1.99 -6.92 -12.40
CA THR A 30 1.53 -7.92 -11.46
C THR A 30 0.79 -7.18 -10.37
N ALA A 31 -0.45 -7.59 -10.16
CA ALA A 31 -1.33 -7.10 -9.11
C ALA A 31 -0.53 -6.71 -7.85
N ALA A 32 -0.48 -5.40 -7.56
CA ALA A 32 0.27 -4.88 -6.42
C ALA A 32 -0.08 -5.67 -5.15
N SER A 33 0.95 -6.10 -4.42
CA SER A 33 0.77 -6.87 -3.19
C SER A 33 -0.07 -6.07 -2.20
N PRO A 34 -0.82 -6.73 -1.30
CA PRO A 34 -1.66 -6.00 -0.34
C PRO A 34 -0.87 -4.98 0.49
N ALA A 35 0.37 -5.30 0.86
CA ALA A 35 1.29 -4.38 1.53
C ALA A 35 1.63 -3.16 0.66
N GLN A 36 1.91 -3.36 -0.62
CA GLN A 36 2.15 -2.27 -1.57
C GLN A 36 0.93 -1.36 -1.70
N ARG A 37 -0.29 -1.91 -1.74
CA ARG A 37 -1.51 -1.09 -1.78
C ARG A 37 -1.68 -0.21 -0.55
N ILE A 38 -1.34 -0.69 0.65
CA ILE A 38 -1.36 0.14 1.87
C ILE A 38 -0.28 1.23 1.81
N SER A 39 0.91 0.90 1.31
CA SER A 39 1.98 1.88 1.13
C SER A 39 1.56 2.97 0.13
N GLU A 40 1.01 2.57 -1.01
CA GLU A 40 0.51 3.46 -2.05
C GLU A 40 -0.64 4.34 -1.53
N LEU A 41 -1.62 3.75 -0.83
CA LEU A 41 -2.70 4.49 -0.19
C LEU A 41 -2.16 5.61 0.70
N ARG A 42 -1.12 5.34 1.50
CA ARG A 42 -0.48 6.35 2.35
C ARG A 42 0.21 7.43 1.55
N THR A 43 0.95 7.06 0.51
CA THR A 43 1.67 7.99 -0.35
C THR A 43 0.70 8.91 -1.11
N LEU A 44 -0.39 8.36 -1.66
CA LEU A 44 -1.37 9.11 -2.45
C LEU A 44 -2.22 10.08 -1.60
N THR A 45 -2.46 9.76 -0.33
CA THR A 45 -3.36 10.53 0.54
C THR A 45 -2.65 11.31 1.64
N GLY A 46 -1.36 11.06 1.87
CA GLY A 46 -0.64 11.61 3.03
C GLY A 46 -1.26 11.20 4.38
N LEU A 47 -2.00 10.09 4.46
CA LEU A 47 -2.60 9.62 5.71
C LEU A 47 -1.53 9.04 6.66
N THR A 48 -1.68 9.32 7.95
CA THR A 48 -0.83 8.71 8.98
C THR A 48 -1.17 7.23 9.15
N THR A 49 -0.23 6.44 9.67
CA THR A 49 -0.46 5.02 9.97
C THR A 49 -1.64 4.80 10.92
N GLU A 50 -1.88 5.75 11.82
CA GLU A 50 -3.03 5.72 12.73
C GLU A 50 -4.36 5.94 11.98
N GLN A 51 -4.41 6.92 11.07
CA GLN A 51 -5.61 7.18 10.27
C GLN A 51 -5.92 6.01 9.33
N VAL A 52 -4.89 5.39 8.75
CA VAL A 52 -5.07 4.12 8.03
C VAL A 52 -5.62 3.05 8.98
N GLY A 53 -5.07 2.91 10.18
CA GLY A 53 -5.60 1.98 11.19
C GLY A 53 -7.11 2.15 11.41
N ARG A 54 -7.57 3.40 11.52
CA ARG A 54 -9.01 3.72 11.65
C ARG A 54 -9.84 3.31 10.43
N LEU A 55 -9.33 3.50 9.20
CA LEU A 55 -10.02 3.07 7.97
C LEU A 55 -10.22 1.54 7.90
N PHE A 56 -9.34 0.78 8.53
CA PHE A 56 -9.41 -0.69 8.60
C PHE A 56 -10.02 -1.19 9.93
N GLY A 57 -10.17 -0.31 10.93
CA GLY A 57 -10.56 -0.65 12.30
C GLY A 57 -9.56 -1.58 12.99
N VAL A 58 -8.26 -1.34 12.77
CA VAL A 58 -7.14 -2.07 13.37
C VAL A 58 -6.19 -1.11 14.08
N SER A 59 -5.27 -1.67 14.87
CA SER A 59 -4.25 -0.88 15.56
C SER A 59 -3.22 -0.29 14.58
N ARG A 60 -2.55 0.81 14.99
CA ARG A 60 -1.38 1.34 14.27
C ARG A 60 -0.29 0.28 14.06
N ARG A 61 -0.08 -0.60 15.04
CA ARG A 61 0.92 -1.68 14.98
C ARG A 61 0.60 -2.68 13.86
N SER A 62 -0.66 -3.04 13.69
CA SER A 62 -1.11 -3.93 12.61
C SER A 62 -0.76 -3.35 11.24
N VAL A 63 -1.04 -2.06 11.03
CA VAL A 63 -0.70 -1.37 9.78
C VAL A 63 0.81 -1.31 9.54
N HIS A 64 1.59 -1.04 10.59
CA HIS A 64 3.05 -1.06 10.48
C HIS A 64 3.58 -2.45 10.10
N ASN A 65 3.03 -3.51 10.71
CA ASN A 65 3.38 -4.88 10.37
C ASN A 65 3.09 -5.20 8.90
N TRP A 66 1.93 -4.78 8.37
CA TRP A 66 1.58 -4.98 6.97
C TRP A 66 2.50 -4.23 6.01
N ILE A 67 2.86 -2.99 6.33
CA ILE A 67 3.83 -2.21 5.54
C ILE A 67 5.19 -2.93 5.49
N ASN A 68 5.57 -3.60 6.58
CA ASN A 68 6.79 -4.41 6.66
C ASN A 68 6.63 -5.82 6.04
N GLY A 69 5.53 -6.12 5.37
CA GLY A 69 5.31 -7.37 4.63
C GLY A 69 4.69 -8.52 5.45
N ASN A 70 4.18 -8.25 6.65
CA ASN A 70 3.42 -9.29 7.38
C ASN A 70 2.08 -9.56 6.69
N PRO A 71 1.58 -10.81 6.75
CA PRO A 71 0.35 -11.18 6.07
C PRO A 71 -0.87 -10.41 6.58
N MET A 72 -1.79 -10.18 5.67
CA MET A 72 -3.05 -9.50 5.89
C MET A 72 -4.19 -10.52 5.73
N SER A 73 -5.28 -10.39 6.49
CA SER A 73 -6.44 -11.27 6.25
C SER A 73 -7.12 -10.92 4.91
N PRO A 74 -7.72 -11.87 4.18
CA PRO A 74 -8.37 -11.61 2.89
C PRO A 74 -9.38 -10.44 2.91
N GLN A 75 -10.15 -10.31 4.00
CA GLN A 75 -11.11 -9.22 4.19
C GLN A 75 -10.45 -7.83 4.19
N HIS A 76 -9.25 -7.71 4.75
CA HIS A 76 -8.47 -6.48 4.76
C HIS A 76 -7.82 -6.23 3.39
N GLU A 77 -7.39 -7.26 2.68
CA GLU A 77 -6.82 -7.12 1.34
C GLU A 77 -7.86 -6.57 0.35
N GLU A 78 -9.06 -7.15 0.37
CA GLU A 78 -10.18 -6.68 -0.45
C GLU A 78 -10.54 -5.22 -0.11
N ARG A 79 -10.55 -4.88 1.17
CA ARG A 79 -10.80 -3.50 1.62
C ARG A 79 -9.69 -2.54 1.18
N ALA A 80 -8.44 -2.97 1.18
CA ALA A 80 -7.32 -2.16 0.69
C ALA A 80 -7.47 -1.85 -0.80
N ALA A 81 -7.88 -2.84 -1.60
CA ALA A 81 -8.17 -2.63 -3.02
C ALA A 81 -9.30 -1.61 -3.23
N LYS A 82 -10.41 -1.73 -2.47
CA LYS A 82 -11.54 -0.78 -2.55
C LYS A 82 -11.14 0.64 -2.17
N LEU A 83 -10.42 0.81 -1.06
CA LEU A 83 -9.98 2.13 -0.59
C LEU A 83 -9.00 2.79 -1.57
N LEU A 84 -8.09 2.00 -2.15
CA LEU A 84 -7.15 2.52 -3.15
C LEU A 84 -7.89 3.02 -4.39
N ALA A 85 -8.87 2.27 -4.90
CA ALA A 85 -9.68 2.69 -6.05
C ALA A 85 -10.46 4.00 -5.76
N ILE A 86 -11.05 4.12 -4.58
CA ILE A 86 -11.75 5.35 -4.16
C ILE A 86 -10.79 6.54 -4.13
N VAL A 87 -9.60 6.36 -3.57
CA VAL A 87 -8.58 7.42 -3.47
C VAL A 87 -8.02 7.82 -4.82
N GLN A 88 -7.78 6.86 -5.71
CA GLN A 88 -7.29 7.14 -7.07
C GLN A 88 -8.31 7.94 -7.89
N ALA A 89 -9.61 7.80 -7.59
CA ALA A 89 -10.67 8.60 -8.20
C ALA A 89 -10.80 10.02 -7.61
N LEU A 90 -10.08 10.35 -6.52
CA LEU A 90 -10.17 11.68 -5.92
C LEU A 90 -9.43 12.75 -6.75
N PRO A 91 -10.03 13.95 -6.87
CA PRO A 91 -9.38 15.08 -7.53
C PRO A 91 -8.17 15.57 -6.71
N GLY A 92 -7.16 16.09 -7.40
CA GLY A 92 -5.96 16.68 -6.81
C GLY A 92 -4.69 15.92 -7.19
N PRO A 93 -3.68 16.58 -7.79
CA PRO A 93 -2.41 15.93 -8.15
C PRO A 93 -1.56 15.57 -6.94
N THR A 94 -1.70 16.26 -5.80
CA THR A 94 -0.84 16.08 -4.64
C THR A 94 -1.50 15.29 -3.50
N ALA A 95 -0.66 14.66 -2.68
CA ALA A 95 -1.11 13.96 -1.48
C ALA A 95 -1.79 14.91 -0.48
N ALA A 96 -1.32 16.17 -0.39
CA ALA A 96 -1.90 17.17 0.50
C ALA A 96 -3.32 17.58 0.09
N GLU A 97 -3.57 17.75 -1.22
CA GLU A 97 -4.90 18.06 -1.73
C GLU A 97 -5.86 16.89 -1.55
N ARG A 98 -5.43 15.66 -1.86
CA ARG A 98 -6.25 14.46 -1.60
C ARG A 98 -6.54 14.28 -0.11
N ARG A 99 -5.56 14.56 0.76
CA ARG A 99 -5.77 14.59 2.21
C ARG A 99 -6.81 15.63 2.60
N GLY A 100 -6.71 16.83 2.04
CA GLY A 100 -7.67 17.90 2.21
C GLY A 100 -9.07 17.46 1.85
N ALA A 101 -9.26 16.91 0.65
CA ALA A 101 -10.55 16.39 0.19
C ALA A 101 -11.12 15.26 1.07
N LEU A 102 -10.25 14.36 1.58
CA LEU A 102 -10.67 13.27 2.47
C LEU A 102 -11.13 13.76 3.85
N LEU A 103 -10.43 14.77 4.39
CA LEU A 103 -10.67 15.26 5.75
C LEU A 103 -11.58 16.49 5.80
N ASP A 104 -11.88 17.09 4.66
CA ASP A 104 -12.79 18.23 4.56
C ASP A 104 -14.17 17.86 5.09
N SER A 105 -14.62 18.64 6.07
CA SER A 105 -15.92 18.53 6.72
C SER A 105 -16.74 19.82 6.60
N SER A 106 -16.30 20.75 5.73
CA SER A 106 -16.99 22.02 5.50
C SER A 106 -18.43 21.86 5.02
N ARG A 107 -18.75 20.72 4.37
CA ARG A 107 -20.07 20.39 3.83
C ARG A 107 -20.79 19.27 4.60
N GLY A 108 -20.31 18.91 5.80
CA GLY A 108 -20.87 17.83 6.62
C GLY A 108 -19.84 16.77 7.00
N THR A 109 -20.25 15.52 7.15
CA THR A 109 -19.34 14.42 7.51
C THR A 109 -18.28 14.23 6.42
N SER A 110 -17.01 14.32 6.78
CA SER A 110 -15.90 14.13 5.83
C SER A 110 -15.90 12.74 5.20
N LEU A 111 -15.38 12.62 3.98
CA LEU A 111 -15.28 11.34 3.28
C LEU A 111 -14.50 10.31 4.12
N PHE A 112 -13.47 10.74 4.84
CA PHE A 112 -12.75 9.88 5.79
C PHE A 112 -13.68 9.26 6.84
N HIS A 113 -14.52 10.07 7.51
CA HIS A 113 -15.45 9.56 8.51
C HIS A 113 -16.53 8.67 7.89
N GLN A 114 -17.00 8.98 6.68
CA GLN A 114 -17.93 8.12 5.94
C GLN A 114 -17.32 6.74 5.64
N LEU A 115 -16.05 6.69 5.22
CA LEU A 115 -15.34 5.44 4.95
C LEU A 115 -15.10 4.59 6.21
N VAL A 116 -14.83 5.25 7.35
CA VAL A 116 -14.75 4.59 8.67
C VAL A 116 -16.12 4.05 9.09
N ALA A 117 -17.19 4.83 8.92
CA ALA A 117 -18.55 4.38 9.26
C ALA A 117 -19.01 3.21 8.39
N ALA A 118 -18.79 3.28 7.08
CA ALA A 118 -19.13 2.20 6.14
C ALA A 118 -18.45 0.87 6.50
N ARG A 119 -17.21 0.92 7.01
CA ARG A 119 -16.51 -0.25 7.57
C ARG A 119 -17.27 -0.86 8.72
N ALA A 120 -17.63 -0.03 9.70
CA ALA A 120 -18.27 -0.47 10.92
C ALA A 120 -19.62 -1.13 10.60
N GLU A 121 -20.36 -0.56 9.65
CA GLU A 121 -21.61 -1.12 9.17
C GLU A 121 -21.41 -2.47 8.47
N SER A 122 -20.47 -2.57 7.54
CA SER A 122 -20.14 -3.85 6.89
C SER A 122 -19.69 -4.93 7.88
N ALA A 123 -19.00 -4.54 8.96
CA ALA A 123 -18.58 -5.47 10.00
C ALA A 123 -19.76 -5.95 10.87
N ARG A 124 -20.74 -5.08 11.17
CA ARG A 124 -21.96 -5.43 11.90
C ARG A 124 -22.82 -6.43 11.13
N LEU A 125 -22.96 -6.23 9.82
CA LEU A 125 -23.71 -7.14 8.95
C LEU A 125 -23.04 -8.51 8.78
N GLN A 126 -21.73 -8.61 9.01
CA GLN A 126 -20.96 -9.86 8.93
C GLN A 126 -20.89 -10.61 10.26
N VAL A 127 -21.48 -10.10 11.35
CA VAL A 127 -21.62 -10.88 12.58
C VAL A 127 -22.56 -12.04 12.27
N PRO A 128 -22.11 -13.31 12.37
CA PRO A 128 -23.01 -14.46 12.22
C PRO A 128 -24.15 -14.25 13.19
N GLY A 129 -25.39 -14.29 12.70
CA GLY A 129 -26.57 -14.15 13.53
C GLY A 129 -26.39 -15.01 14.77
N VAL A 130 -26.43 -14.38 15.95
CA VAL A 130 -26.49 -15.08 17.22
C VAL A 130 -27.53 -16.16 17.04
N SER A 131 -27.09 -17.42 17.02
CA SER A 131 -27.99 -18.55 16.84
C SER A 131 -28.97 -18.46 18.00
N ALA A 132 -30.23 -18.15 17.72
CA ALA A 132 -31.29 -18.04 18.72
C ALA A 132 -31.48 -19.35 19.52
N ARG A 133 -30.73 -20.40 19.18
CA ARG A 133 -30.68 -21.70 19.85
C ARG A 133 -29.88 -21.73 21.16
N GLU A 134 -29.09 -20.71 21.49
CA GLU A 134 -28.27 -20.71 22.70
C GLU A 134 -28.89 -19.93 23.88
N ARG A 135 -30.15 -19.51 23.76
CA ARG A 135 -30.91 -18.82 24.82
C ARG A 135 -32.03 -19.66 25.45
N ILE A 136 -32.15 -20.93 25.07
CA ILE A 136 -33.08 -21.87 25.71
C ILE A 136 -32.26 -23.01 26.30
N GLU A 137 -31.56 -22.72 27.39
CA GLU A 137 -31.36 -23.69 28.46
C GLU A 137 -31.84 -23.01 29.75
N LEU A 138 -33.14 -23.12 29.97
CA LEU A 138 -33.81 -23.02 31.27
C LEU A 138 -34.41 -24.38 31.57
#